data_AF-A0A5B2TBK3-F1
#
_entry.id   AF-A0A5B2TBK3-F1
#
_cell.length_a   1.000
_cell.length_b   1.000
_cell.length_c   1.000
_cell.angle_alpha   90.00
_cell.angle_beta   90.00
_cell.angle_gamma   90.00
#
_symmetry.space_group_name_H-M   'P 1'
#
loop_
_entity.id
_entity.type
_entity.pdbx_description
1 polymer ?
#
loop_
_entity_poly.entity_id
_entity_poly.type
_entity_poly.pdbx_seq_one_letter_code
_entity_poly.pdbx_strand_id
1 'polypeptide(L)'
;MSFRTNWYINSHEAQRAGLSHKFTCEIAYPEFLRRVLVQEIAAGFNDRRSGRGETTRIRGTPRLLAVLVPDGLPQFWEIARKVAPDRIVLRDETKQDIPFEETALTQQARAHLRTINGLFQRHLIDLRLPDSGYADLHLHRKSEESFFDLSRFVLHRTFNNACLIRPNARPEGSRFYGAW
;
A
#
# COMPACT_ATOMS: atom_id res chain seq x y z
N MET A 1 -0.18 -10.36 25.04
CA MET A 1 0.33 -11.13 23.89
C MET A 1 -0.09 -10.41 22.61
N SER A 2 0.87 -9.81 21.91
CA SER A 2 0.62 -9.02 20.69
C SER A 2 0.72 -9.94 19.47
N PHE A 3 -0.39 -10.20 18.79
CA PHE A 3 -0.37 -10.82 17.47
C PHE A 3 0.30 -9.84 16.50
N ARG A 4 1.28 -10.30 15.72
CA ARG A 4 1.84 -9.53 14.60
C ARG A 4 0.67 -9.01 13.76
N THR A 5 0.45 -7.71 13.85
CA THR A 5 -0.75 -7.05 13.39
C THR A 5 -0.62 -6.88 11.89
N ASN A 6 -1.27 -7.75 11.10
CA ASN A 6 -1.23 -7.60 9.64
C ASN A 6 -1.97 -6.31 9.27
N TRP A 7 -1.24 -5.34 8.72
CA TRP A 7 -1.69 -3.96 8.47
C TRP A 7 -2.97 -3.90 7.62
N TYR A 8 -3.18 -4.88 6.74
CA TYR A 8 -4.32 -4.94 5.83
C TYR A 8 -5.66 -5.34 6.50
N ILE A 9 -5.64 -6.18 7.55
CA ILE A 9 -6.85 -6.74 8.17
C ILE A 9 -7.42 -5.81 9.26
N ASN A 10 -6.59 -4.93 9.84
CA ASN A 10 -7.01 -4.00 10.90
C ASN A 10 -7.39 -2.60 10.37
N SER A 11 -7.53 -2.44 9.06
CA SER A 11 -8.13 -1.20 8.55
C SER A 11 -9.59 -1.12 9.02
N HIS A 12 -10.03 0.09 9.39
CA HIS A 12 -11.42 0.37 9.78
C HIS A 12 -12.44 -0.08 8.72
N GLU A 13 -12.00 -0.12 7.45
CA GLU A 13 -12.75 -0.55 6.28
C GLU A 13 -12.90 -2.09 6.21
N ALA A 14 -11.82 -2.85 6.42
CA ALA A 14 -11.88 -4.31 6.42
C ALA A 14 -12.74 -4.85 7.58
N GLN A 15 -12.67 -4.22 8.74
CA GLN A 15 -13.50 -4.57 9.90
C GLN A 15 -14.99 -4.27 9.65
N ARG A 16 -15.31 -3.12 9.02
CA ARG A 16 -16.69 -2.79 8.60
C ARG A 16 -17.25 -3.76 7.56
N ALA A 17 -16.39 -4.34 6.72
CA ALA A 17 -16.77 -5.33 5.72
C ALA A 17 -16.83 -6.78 6.26
N GLY A 18 -16.59 -7.01 7.56
CA GLY A 18 -16.61 -8.34 8.17
C GLY A 18 -15.42 -9.24 7.79
N LEU A 19 -14.37 -8.67 7.18
CA LEU A 19 -13.19 -9.40 6.70
C LEU A 19 -12.20 -9.63 7.86
N SER A 20 -12.49 -10.63 8.69
CA SER A 20 -11.63 -11.03 9.81
C SER A 20 -10.61 -12.10 9.43
N HIS A 21 -9.61 -12.31 10.28
CA HIS A 21 -8.70 -13.46 10.17
C HIS A 21 -9.48 -14.79 10.15
N LYS A 22 -10.52 -14.90 10.99
CA LYS A 22 -11.40 -16.07 11.05
C LYS A 22 -12.09 -16.30 9.70
N PHE A 23 -12.70 -15.26 9.13
CA PHE A 23 -13.32 -15.33 7.81
C PHE A 23 -12.31 -15.77 6.74
N THR A 24 -11.10 -15.20 6.78
CA THR A 24 -10.05 -15.51 5.79
C THR A 24 -9.60 -16.97 5.86
N CYS A 25 -9.30 -17.48 7.05
CA CYS A 25 -8.75 -18.82 7.23
C CYS A 25 -9.81 -19.93 7.22
N GLU A 26 -11.01 -19.69 7.76
CA GLU A 26 -12.03 -20.73 7.93
C GLU A 26 -13.04 -20.76 6.78
N ILE A 27 -13.20 -19.67 6.03
CA ILE A 27 -14.23 -19.57 4.98
C ILE A 27 -13.58 -19.34 3.61
N ALA A 28 -12.86 -18.23 3.44
CA ALA A 28 -12.33 -17.84 2.13
C ALA A 28 -11.27 -18.82 1.62
N TYR A 29 -10.31 -19.19 2.47
CA TYR A 29 -9.21 -20.07 2.10
C TYR A 29 -9.67 -21.47 1.64
N PRO A 30 -10.51 -22.20 2.41
CA PRO A 30 -11.05 -23.48 1.96
C PRO A 30 -11.87 -23.37 0.66
N GLU A 31 -12.68 -22.32 0.52
CA GLU A 31 -13.45 -22.09 -0.72
C GLU A 31 -12.56 -21.82 -1.93
N PHE A 32 -11.44 -21.10 -1.75
CA PHE A 32 -10.49 -20.85 -2.82
C PHE A 32 -9.78 -22.13 -3.28
N LEU A 33 -9.44 -23.02 -2.34
CA LEU A 33 -8.93 -24.36 -2.67
C LEU A 33 -10.00 -25.20 -3.39
N ARG A 34 -11.23 -25.25 -2.86
CA ARG A 34 -12.35 -26.03 -3.43
C ARG A 34 -12.67 -25.60 -4.86
N ARG A 35 -12.57 -24.30 -5.16
CA ARG A 35 -12.81 -23.73 -6.49
C ARG A 35 -11.58 -23.74 -7.39
N VAL A 36 -10.44 -24.27 -6.92
CA VAL A 36 -9.17 -24.34 -7.64
C VAL A 36 -8.71 -22.95 -8.08
N LEU A 37 -8.95 -21.95 -7.24
CA LEU A 37 -8.45 -20.57 -7.44
C LEU A 37 -7.02 -20.44 -6.92
N VAL A 38 -6.68 -21.17 -5.86
CA VAL A 38 -5.32 -21.26 -5.32
C VAL A 38 -4.94 -22.73 -5.13
N GLN A 39 -3.64 -22.99 -5.07
CA GLN A 39 -3.08 -24.30 -4.74
C GLN A 39 -2.00 -24.14 -3.67
N GLU A 40 -1.93 -25.10 -2.75
CA GLU A 40 -0.82 -25.18 -1.80
C GLU A 40 0.44 -25.67 -2.51
N ILE A 41 1.53 -24.91 -2.38
CA ILE A 41 2.85 -25.26 -2.90
C ILE A 41 3.71 -25.89 -1.80
N ALA A 42 3.51 -25.46 -0.55
CA ALA A 42 4.14 -26.05 0.62
C ALA A 42 3.19 -25.91 1.82
N ALA A 43 2.94 -27.04 2.49
CA ALA A 43 2.14 -27.07 3.70
C ALA A 43 2.93 -26.43 4.86
N GLY A 44 2.30 -25.49 5.56
CA GLY A 44 2.80 -24.93 6.81
C GLY A 44 2.25 -25.67 8.02
N PHE A 45 2.69 -25.27 9.21
CA PHE A 45 2.14 -25.75 10.47
C PHE A 45 2.23 -24.68 11.54
N ASN A 46 1.45 -24.82 12.61
CA ASN A 46 1.53 -23.94 13.77
C ASN A 46 1.48 -24.78 15.04
N ASP A 47 2.64 -24.98 15.66
CA ASP A 47 2.76 -25.63 16.96
C ASP A 47 2.68 -24.59 18.08
N ARG A 48 1.51 -24.54 18.71
CA ARG A 48 1.23 -23.60 19.81
C ARG A 48 2.02 -23.91 21.08
N ARG A 49 2.53 -25.13 21.26
CA ARG A 49 3.27 -25.53 22.46
C ARG A 49 4.72 -25.09 22.41
N SER A 50 5.36 -25.20 21.24
CA SER A 50 6.74 -24.74 21.02
C SER A 50 6.83 -23.30 20.53
N GLY A 51 5.70 -22.70 20.11
CA GLY A 51 5.66 -21.37 19.51
C GLY A 51 6.27 -21.33 18.11
N ARG A 52 6.55 -22.49 17.50
CA ARG A 52 7.11 -22.61 16.16
C ARG A 52 6.00 -22.77 15.15
N GLY A 53 6.15 -22.15 14.00
CA GLY A 53 5.25 -22.36 12.89
C GLY A 53 5.89 -21.98 11.57
N GLU A 54 5.42 -22.63 10.52
CA GLU A 54 5.75 -22.32 9.15
C GLU A 54 4.50 -21.89 8.41
N THR A 55 4.65 -20.90 7.53
CA THR A 55 3.52 -20.36 6.77
C THR A 55 3.24 -21.25 5.56
N THR A 56 1.98 -21.66 5.38
CA THR A 56 1.54 -22.34 4.17
C THR A 56 1.78 -21.44 2.96
N ARG A 57 2.54 -21.92 1.99
CA ARG A 57 2.81 -21.20 0.74
C ARG A 57 1.77 -21.58 -0.29
N ILE A 58 1.05 -20.59 -0.82
CA ILE A 58 0.01 -20.79 -1.83
C ILE A 58 0.36 -20.07 -3.13
N ARG A 59 -0.13 -20.59 -4.25
CA ARG A 59 -0.01 -19.99 -5.57
C ARG A 59 -1.38 -19.84 -6.20
N GLY A 60 -1.66 -18.70 -6.82
CA GLY A 60 -2.87 -18.50 -7.62
C GLY A 60 -2.83 -19.34 -8.90
N THR A 61 -3.97 -19.88 -9.30
CA THR A 61 -4.11 -20.63 -10.56
C THR A 61 -4.52 -19.68 -11.69
N PRO A 62 -4.39 -20.09 -12.97
CA PRO A 62 -4.94 -19.31 -14.09
C PRO A 62 -6.44 -19.02 -13.95
N ARG A 63 -7.18 -19.88 -13.23
CA ARG A 63 -8.61 -19.68 -12.97
C ARG A 63 -8.86 -18.50 -12.04
N LEU A 64 -8.01 -18.27 -11.04
CA LEU A 64 -8.09 -17.06 -10.21
C LEU A 64 -7.89 -15.81 -11.04
N LEU A 65 -6.96 -15.83 -12.00
CA LEU A 65 -6.76 -14.72 -12.93
C LEU A 65 -8.04 -14.45 -13.75
N ALA A 66 -8.64 -15.49 -14.33
CA ALA A 66 -9.86 -15.37 -15.12
C ALA A 66 -11.07 -14.86 -14.31
N VAL A 67 -11.10 -15.12 -13.00
CA VAL A 67 -12.16 -14.62 -12.11
C VAL A 67 -11.92 -13.16 -11.70
N LEU A 68 -10.67 -12.80 -11.39
CA LEU A 68 -10.33 -11.44 -10.96
C LEU A 68 -10.34 -10.45 -12.13
N VAL A 69 -10.01 -10.92 -13.32
CA VAL A 69 -9.88 -10.08 -14.51
C VAL A 69 -10.42 -10.81 -15.74
N PRO A 70 -11.76 -10.94 -15.84
CA PRO A 70 -12.40 -11.64 -16.95
C PRO A 70 -12.07 -11.01 -18.31
N ASP A 71 -11.78 -9.70 -18.32
CA ASP A 71 -11.45 -8.92 -19.52
C ASP A 71 -9.93 -8.78 -19.78
N GLY A 72 -9.09 -9.53 -19.05
CA GLY A 72 -7.62 -9.47 -19.12
C GLY A 72 -6.99 -8.63 -18.01
N LEU A 73 -5.66 -8.71 -17.82
CA LEU A 73 -4.96 -8.06 -16.70
C LEU A 73 -5.32 -6.58 -16.59
N PRO A 74 -5.62 -6.07 -15.37
CA PRO A 74 -5.94 -4.69 -15.21
C PRO A 74 -4.69 -3.90 -15.52
N GLN A 75 -4.87 -2.80 -16.24
CA GLN A 75 -3.80 -1.89 -16.51
C GLN A 75 -3.31 -1.32 -15.17
N PHE A 76 -2.01 -1.04 -15.05
CA PHE A 76 -1.42 -0.68 -13.76
C PHE A 76 -2.11 0.54 -13.09
N TRP A 77 -2.70 1.43 -13.89
CA TRP A 77 -3.47 2.59 -13.42
C TRP A 77 -4.82 2.22 -12.77
N GLU A 78 -5.37 1.04 -13.05
CA GLU A 78 -6.61 0.53 -12.45
C GLU A 78 -6.38 -0.07 -11.05
N ILE A 79 -5.14 -0.45 -10.74
CA ILE A 79 -4.70 -0.93 -9.41
C ILE A 79 -4.34 0.26 -8.50
N ALA A 80 -4.39 1.49 -9.01
CA ALA A 80 -4.00 2.69 -8.27
C ALA A 80 -4.81 2.84 -6.98
N ARG A 81 -4.10 3.07 -5.86
CA ARG A 81 -4.76 3.43 -4.60
C ARG A 81 -5.55 4.72 -4.81
N LYS A 82 -6.81 4.74 -4.34
CA LYS A 82 -7.63 5.96 -4.26
C LYS A 82 -7.09 6.89 -3.16
N VAL A 83 -5.94 7.52 -3.41
CA VAL A 83 -5.40 8.60 -2.58
C VAL A 83 -5.87 9.91 -3.20
N ALA A 84 -6.44 10.80 -2.38
CA ALA A 84 -6.81 12.14 -2.83
C ALA A 84 -5.57 12.84 -3.43
N PRO A 85 -5.61 13.32 -4.69
CA PRO A 85 -4.45 13.88 -5.38
C PRO A 85 -3.99 15.22 -4.81
N ASP A 86 -4.68 15.76 -3.82
CA ASP A 86 -4.41 17.00 -3.12
C ASP A 86 -4.30 16.80 -1.60
N ARG A 87 -3.97 15.59 -1.16
CA ARG A 87 -3.85 15.26 0.27
C ARG A 87 -2.73 16.07 0.93
N ILE A 88 -3.11 16.79 1.97
CA ILE A 88 -2.20 17.47 2.90
C ILE A 88 -2.32 16.80 4.27
N VAL A 89 -1.18 16.62 4.94
CA VAL A 89 -1.10 16.11 6.31
C VAL A 89 -0.36 17.13 7.15
N LEU A 90 -0.88 17.46 8.33
CA LEU A 90 -0.16 18.22 9.35
C LEU A 90 0.24 17.27 10.47
N ARG A 91 1.50 17.29 10.86
CA ARG A 91 2.02 16.54 12.00
C ARG A 91 2.50 17.46 13.11
N ASP A 92 2.27 17.03 14.34
CA ASP A 92 2.86 17.64 15.52
C ASP A 92 4.34 17.24 15.69
N GLU A 93 4.95 17.67 16.79
CA GLU A 93 6.34 17.34 17.14
C GLU A 93 6.53 15.84 17.48
N THR A 94 5.44 15.16 17.85
CA THR A 94 5.43 13.72 18.15
C THR A 94 5.15 12.85 16.92
N LYS A 95 5.06 13.47 15.73
CA LYS A 95 4.74 12.85 14.43
C LYS A 95 3.31 12.31 14.32
N GLN A 96 2.40 12.75 15.18
CA GLN A 96 0.98 12.44 15.09
C GLN A 96 0.29 13.39 14.13
N ASP A 97 -0.64 12.85 13.33
CA ASP A 97 -1.44 13.64 12.39
C ASP A 97 -2.49 14.45 13.20
N ILE A 98 -2.53 15.77 12.96
CA ILE A 98 -3.41 16.71 13.67
C ILE A 98 -4.28 17.50 12.68
N PRO A 99 -5.48 17.94 13.09
CA PRO A 99 -6.33 18.78 12.24
C PRO A 99 -5.73 20.17 12.05
N PHE A 100 -6.12 20.83 10.95
CA PHE A 100 -5.75 22.20 10.64
C PHE A 100 -6.86 22.88 9.85
N GLU A 101 -6.91 24.21 9.89
CA GLU A 101 -7.86 24.99 9.11
C GLU A 101 -7.34 25.29 7.71
N GLU A 102 -8.26 25.42 6.77
CA GLU A 102 -7.90 25.73 5.38
C GLU A 102 -7.50 27.21 5.28
N THR A 103 -6.29 27.46 4.77
CA THR A 103 -5.70 28.78 4.60
C THR A 103 -5.31 28.99 3.13
N ALA A 104 -4.96 30.22 2.74
CA ALA A 104 -4.44 30.49 1.40
C ALA A 104 -3.23 29.60 1.06
N LEU A 105 -2.36 29.32 2.05
CA LEU A 105 -1.20 28.45 1.89
C LEU A 105 -1.61 26.99 1.62
N THR A 106 -2.59 26.45 2.35
CA THR A 106 -3.02 25.06 2.14
C THR A 106 -3.76 24.91 0.81
N GLN A 107 -4.56 25.90 0.41
CA GLN A 107 -5.21 25.93 -0.90
C GLN A 107 -4.18 25.96 -2.04
N GLN A 108 -3.14 26.79 -1.93
CA GLN A 108 -2.04 26.82 -2.89
C GLN A 108 -1.31 25.48 -2.92
N ALA A 109 -1.02 24.89 -1.76
CA ALA A 109 -0.37 23.58 -1.68
C ALA A 109 -1.22 22.47 -2.33
N ARG A 110 -2.55 22.50 -2.19
CA ARG A 110 -3.47 21.59 -2.88
C ARG A 110 -3.41 21.78 -4.39
N ALA A 111 -3.45 23.02 -4.87
CA ALA A 111 -3.33 23.31 -6.29
C ALA A 111 -2.01 22.77 -6.88
N HIS A 112 -0.89 22.98 -6.18
CA HIS A 112 0.41 22.42 -6.57
C HIS A 112 0.41 20.89 -6.60
N LEU A 113 -0.17 20.24 -5.59
CA LEU A 113 -0.27 18.78 -5.55
C LEU A 113 -1.10 18.22 -6.70
N ARG A 114 -2.23 18.85 -7.05
CA ARG A 114 -3.05 18.43 -8.20
C ARG A 114 -2.25 18.50 -9.50
N THR A 115 -1.48 19.56 -9.70
CA THR A 115 -0.64 19.73 -10.89
C THR A 115 0.46 18.67 -10.94
N ILE A 116 1.20 18.48 -9.85
CA ILE A 116 2.30 17.51 -9.78
C ILE A 116 1.78 16.08 -9.98
N ASN A 117 0.76 15.69 -9.22
CA ASN A 117 0.18 14.36 -9.33
C ASN A 117 -0.48 14.12 -10.68
N GLY A 118 -1.12 15.13 -11.26
CA GLY A 118 -1.64 15.05 -12.63
C GLY A 118 -0.54 14.79 -13.65
N LEU A 119 0.65 15.38 -13.48
CA LEU A 119 1.81 15.11 -14.33
C LEU A 119 2.36 13.69 -14.11
N PHE A 120 2.55 13.26 -12.86
CA PHE A 120 3.05 11.93 -12.53
C PHE A 120 2.12 10.82 -13.04
N GLN A 121 0.81 11.06 -13.01
CA GLN A 121 -0.19 10.14 -13.53
C GLN A 121 -0.18 10.04 -15.06
N ARG A 122 0.11 11.15 -15.76
CA ARG A 122 0.21 11.17 -17.23
C ARG A 122 1.54 10.66 -17.76
N HIS A 123 2.60 10.81 -16.97
CA HIS A 123 3.97 10.51 -17.36
C HIS A 123 4.55 9.47 -16.40
N LEU A 124 4.23 8.19 -16.65
CA LEU A 124 4.89 7.10 -15.96
C LEU A 124 6.36 7.08 -16.36
N ILE A 125 7.25 7.30 -15.39
CA ILE A 125 8.68 7.08 -15.56
C ILE A 125 8.90 5.58 -15.38
N ASP A 126 9.05 4.88 -16.49
CA ASP A 126 9.25 3.42 -16.51
C ASP A 126 10.70 3.07 -16.85
N LEU A 127 11.15 1.93 -16.34
CA LEU A 127 12.46 1.36 -16.62
C LEU A 127 12.30 0.24 -17.63
N ARG A 128 12.70 0.50 -18.87
CA ARG A 128 12.75 -0.56 -19.89
C ARG A 128 13.97 -1.43 -19.65
N LEU A 129 13.76 -2.55 -18.96
CA LEU A 129 14.80 -3.56 -18.71
C LEU A 129 14.53 -4.81 -19.54
N PRO A 130 15.55 -5.40 -20.19
CA PRO A 130 15.45 -6.78 -20.68
C PRO A 130 15.37 -7.76 -19.50
N ASP A 131 14.86 -8.96 -19.73
CA ASP A 131 14.70 -9.99 -18.68
C ASP A 131 15.99 -10.28 -17.91
N SER A 132 17.15 -10.22 -18.59
CA SER A 132 18.47 -10.34 -17.96
C SER A 132 18.76 -9.20 -16.97
N GLY A 133 18.41 -7.97 -17.32
CA GLY A 133 18.58 -6.81 -16.44
C GLY A 133 17.62 -6.82 -15.25
N TYR A 134 16.42 -7.39 -15.41
CA TYR A 134 15.50 -7.60 -14.30
C TYR A 134 16.05 -8.64 -13.30
N ALA A 135 16.62 -9.75 -13.79
CA ALA A 135 17.23 -10.77 -12.95
C ALA A 135 18.39 -10.19 -12.11
N ASP A 136 19.26 -9.38 -12.73
CA ASP A 136 20.36 -8.71 -12.03
C ASP A 136 19.87 -7.72 -10.98
N LEU A 137 18.85 -6.91 -11.30
CA LEU A 137 18.22 -5.99 -10.34
C LEU A 137 17.63 -6.75 -9.14
N HIS A 138 17.03 -7.91 -9.40
CA HIS A 138 16.47 -8.76 -8.36
C HIS A 138 17.56 -9.39 -7.46
N LEU A 139 18.70 -9.77 -8.04
CA LEU A 139 19.83 -10.38 -7.33
C LEU A 139 20.58 -9.40 -6.42
N HIS A 140 20.64 -8.11 -6.78
CA HIS A 140 21.32 -7.08 -5.98
C HIS A 140 20.47 -6.56 -4.80
N ARG A 141 19.31 -7.18 -4.54
CA ARG A 141 18.41 -6.78 -3.47
C ARG A 141 18.99 -7.23 -2.12
N LYS A 142 19.45 -6.26 -1.32
CA LYS A 142 20.01 -6.51 0.02
C LYS A 142 18.99 -6.87 1.11
N SER A 143 17.68 -6.94 0.84
CA SER A 143 16.71 -7.37 1.85
C SER A 143 15.53 -8.17 1.28
N GLU A 144 15.11 -9.17 2.06
CA GLU A 144 13.93 -9.99 1.82
C GLU A 144 12.60 -9.22 1.98
N GLU A 145 12.62 -7.98 2.48
CA GLU A 145 11.44 -7.42 3.18
C GLU A 145 10.65 -6.27 2.52
N SER A 146 10.88 -5.90 1.26
CA SER A 146 9.95 -4.94 0.62
C SER A 146 9.69 -5.25 -0.83
N PHE A 147 8.44 -5.60 -1.13
CA PHE A 147 7.89 -5.49 -2.47
C PHE A 147 7.81 -4.00 -2.83
N PHE A 148 8.37 -3.61 -3.97
CA PHE A 148 8.20 -2.27 -4.51
C PHE A 148 6.75 -2.13 -4.99
N ASP A 149 5.98 -1.29 -4.30
CA ASP A 149 4.58 -1.03 -4.66
C ASP A 149 4.52 -0.07 -5.86
N LEU A 150 4.60 -0.63 -7.08
CA LEU A 150 4.52 0.10 -8.37
C LEU A 150 3.22 0.83 -8.64
N SER A 151 2.23 0.65 -7.76
CA SER A 151 1.00 1.44 -7.80
C SER A 151 1.11 2.81 -7.09
N ARG A 152 2.25 3.13 -6.45
CA ARG A 152 2.43 4.38 -5.69
C ARG A 152 3.04 5.50 -6.51
N PHE A 153 2.18 6.25 -7.18
CA PHE A 153 2.57 7.43 -7.96
C PHE A 153 1.80 8.71 -7.56
N VAL A 154 1.07 8.68 -6.44
CA VAL A 154 0.35 9.85 -5.92
C VAL A 154 1.05 10.39 -4.68
N LEU A 155 1.61 11.59 -4.80
CA LEU A 155 2.24 12.33 -3.73
C LEU A 155 1.19 12.97 -2.80
N HIS A 156 1.53 13.07 -1.52
CA HIS A 156 0.88 13.95 -0.56
C HIS A 156 1.94 14.86 0.05
N ARG A 157 1.50 16.01 0.59
CA ARG A 157 2.40 16.97 1.24
C ARG A 157 2.21 16.92 2.75
N THR A 158 3.32 16.74 3.46
CA THR A 158 3.31 16.69 4.93
C THR A 158 4.01 17.92 5.50
N PHE A 159 3.27 18.67 6.32
CA PHE A 159 3.76 19.76 7.15
C PHE A 159 4.06 19.20 8.54
N ASN A 160 5.19 19.59 9.14
CA ASN A 160 5.62 19.06 10.44
C ASN A 160 5.61 20.16 11.50
N ASN A 161 5.73 19.74 12.77
CA ASN A 161 5.86 20.63 13.93
C ASN A 161 4.71 21.64 14.05
N ALA A 162 3.50 21.23 13.67
CA ALA A 162 2.31 22.07 13.72
C ALA A 162 2.48 23.42 12.99
N CYS A 163 3.34 23.49 11.96
CA CYS A 163 3.75 24.76 11.36
C CYS A 163 2.64 25.52 10.62
N LEU A 164 1.51 24.87 10.33
CA LEU A 164 0.34 25.53 9.74
C LEU A 164 -0.54 26.25 10.78
N ILE A 165 -0.41 25.90 12.07
CA ILE A 165 -1.24 26.46 13.15
C ILE A 165 -0.42 27.31 14.13
N ARG A 166 0.91 27.18 14.14
CA ARG A 166 1.78 27.97 15.00
C ARG A 166 2.02 29.36 14.43
N PRO A 167 1.79 30.44 15.21
CA PRO A 167 2.17 31.77 14.80
C PRO A 167 3.67 31.86 14.55
N ASN A 168 4.07 32.51 13.44
CA ASN A 168 5.45 32.69 12.99
C ASN A 168 6.23 31.41 12.61
N ALA A 169 5.59 30.24 12.58
CA ALA A 169 6.23 29.03 12.08
C ALA A 169 6.37 29.11 10.55
N ARG A 170 7.59 28.91 10.05
CA ARG A 170 7.85 28.88 8.62
C ARG A 170 7.47 27.51 8.04
N PRO A 171 6.59 27.44 7.02
CA PRO A 171 6.22 26.20 6.35
C PRO A 171 7.33 25.65 5.42
N GLU A 172 8.51 26.28 5.41
CA GLU A 172 9.66 26.00 4.55
C GLU A 172 10.20 24.56 4.67
N GLY A 173 9.80 23.81 5.70
CA GLY A 173 10.19 22.41 5.93
C GLY A 173 9.19 21.33 5.49
N SER A 174 8.11 21.68 4.77
CA SER A 174 7.14 20.68 4.28
C SER A 174 7.78 19.75 3.23
N ARG A 175 7.43 18.46 3.22
CA ARG A 175 7.99 17.47 2.29
C ARG A 175 6.89 16.73 1.52
N PHE A 176 7.23 16.24 0.33
CA PHE A 176 6.37 15.35 -0.45
C PHE A 176 6.65 13.89 -0.08
N TYR A 177 5.61 13.08 0.00
CA TYR A 177 5.66 11.66 0.36
C TYR A 177 4.64 10.86 -0.44
N GLY A 178 4.73 9.53 -0.44
CA GLY A 178 3.68 8.65 -0.95
C GLY A 178 3.88 8.13 -2.37
N ALA A 179 4.86 8.65 -3.09
CA ALA A 179 5.45 7.99 -4.26
C ALA A 179 6.86 7.50 -3.85
N TRP A 180 7.14 6.24 -4.18
CA TRP A 180 8.40 5.51 -3.98
C TRP A 180 9.14 5.71 -2.66
#